data_AF-A0A7N2N3E1-F1
#
_entry.id   AF-A0A7N2N3E1-F1
#
_cell.length_a   1.000
_cell.length_b   1.000
_cell.length_c   1.000
_cell.angle_alpha   90.00
_cell.angle_beta   90.00
_cell.angle_gamma   90.00
#
_symmetry.space_group_name_H-M   'P 1'
#
loop_
_entity.id
_entity.type
_entity.pdbx_description
1 polymer ?
#
loop_
_entity_poly.entity_id
_entity_poly.type
_entity_poly.pdbx_seq_one_letter_code
_entity_poly.pdbx_strand_id
1 'polypeptide(L)'
;MARFNNSINYCGLKEVGFVGPKFTWLYQRQDNTQIRERLDRALASTDRHSLFPTAKLHHKSSSASDHNPLLLHLFSKKKHQKYKKIFRFESMWLKDERCEKVVTEAWEEGMCMASNFPILACMESCRNKLEVWNANEYGHVGKKIACLQKRLEGLEMQASSPGVIRDLRETRVELNCWLDKEHAMWKQRARLNWFQEGDRNTRFFHARASARFQKNLIEGGF
;
A
#
# COMPACT_ATOMS: atom_id res chain seq x y z
N MET A 1 23.99 -28.37 19.25
CA MET A 1 24.53 -27.51 18.17
C MET A 1 25.61 -28.18 17.31
N ALA A 2 26.51 -29.03 17.83
CA ALA A 2 27.61 -29.62 17.04
C ALA A 2 27.16 -30.38 15.77
N ARG A 3 26.13 -31.24 15.87
CA ARG A 3 25.59 -31.97 14.71
C ARG A 3 25.06 -31.04 13.62
N PHE A 4 24.32 -30.01 14.00
CA PHE A 4 23.78 -29.00 13.07
C PHE A 4 24.89 -28.26 12.34
N ASN A 5 25.91 -27.79 13.06
CA ASN A 5 27.06 -27.10 12.45
C ASN A 5 27.85 -28.03 11.52
N ASN A 6 28.02 -29.30 11.88
CA ASN A 6 28.68 -30.29 11.03
C ASN A 6 27.90 -30.52 9.73
N SER A 7 26.56 -30.61 9.79
CA SER A 7 25.73 -30.70 8.60
C SER A 7 25.84 -29.47 7.69
N ILE A 8 25.84 -28.26 8.26
CA ILE A 8 26.02 -27.02 7.51
C ILE A 8 27.37 -27.01 6.78
N ASN A 9 28.43 -27.35 7.50
CA ASN A 9 29.79 -27.36 6.95
C ASN A 9 29.95 -28.45 5.87
N TYR A 10 29.43 -29.66 6.12
CA TYR A 10 29.46 -30.76 5.16
C TYR A 10 28.73 -30.40 3.86
N CYS A 11 27.59 -29.71 3.95
CA CYS A 11 26.83 -29.25 2.80
C CYS A 11 27.39 -27.98 2.14
N GLY A 12 28.51 -27.42 2.62
CA GLY A 12 29.10 -26.19 2.07
C GLY A 12 28.20 -24.96 2.19
N LEU A 13 27.31 -24.94 3.20
CA LEU A 13 26.36 -23.86 3.41
C LEU A 13 26.93 -22.80 4.35
N LYS A 14 26.55 -21.54 4.12
CA LYS A 14 26.86 -20.41 4.98
C LYS A 14 25.57 -19.70 5.39
N GLU A 15 25.54 -19.21 6.62
CA GLU A 15 24.40 -18.45 7.13
C GLU A 15 24.34 -17.07 6.46
N VAL A 16 23.15 -16.69 5.98
CA VAL A 16 22.90 -15.35 5.43
C VAL A 16 22.76 -14.36 6.59
N GLY A 17 23.50 -13.24 6.52
CA GLY A 17 23.41 -12.19 7.53
C GLY A 17 22.01 -11.60 7.65
N PHE A 18 21.63 -11.18 8.87
CA PHE A 18 20.29 -10.67 9.14
C PHE A 18 20.27 -9.22 9.65
N VAL A 19 19.10 -8.57 9.52
CA VAL A 19 18.79 -7.22 10.01
C VAL A 19 17.46 -7.25 10.76
N GLY A 20 17.45 -6.72 11.98
CA GLY A 20 16.25 -6.66 12.83
C GLY A 20 16.47 -7.33 14.19
N PRO A 21 15.39 -7.72 14.89
CA PRO A 21 15.46 -8.35 16.20
C PRO A 21 16.38 -9.58 16.21
N LYS A 22 17.21 -9.72 17.25
CA LYS A 22 18.17 -10.83 17.37
C LYS A 22 17.51 -12.21 17.50
N PHE A 23 16.30 -12.26 18.06
CA PHE A 23 15.58 -13.50 18.33
C PHE A 23 14.41 -13.64 17.36
N THR A 24 14.16 -14.87 16.90
CA THR A 24 13.06 -15.17 15.98
C THR A 24 11.91 -15.86 16.67
N TRP A 25 12.10 -16.29 17.91
CA TRP A 25 11.08 -16.91 18.74
C TRP A 25 11.09 -16.33 20.15
N LEU A 26 9.91 -16.14 20.72
CA LEU A 26 9.70 -15.64 22.07
C LEU A 26 8.58 -16.41 22.77
N TYR A 27 8.88 -16.88 23.98
CA TYR A 27 7.89 -17.48 24.87
C TYR A 27 7.78 -16.70 26.16
N GLN A 28 6.56 -16.26 26.47
CA GLN A 28 6.22 -15.53 27.67
C GLN A 28 5.66 -16.49 28.72
N ARG A 29 6.29 -16.54 29.89
CA ARG A 29 5.80 -17.29 31.05
C ARG A 29 4.81 -16.44 31.86
N GLN A 30 3.97 -17.13 32.65
CA GLN A 30 2.97 -16.50 33.51
C GLN A 30 3.56 -15.64 34.64
N ASP A 31 4.80 -15.91 35.04
CA ASP A 31 5.58 -15.15 36.04
C ASP A 31 6.24 -13.89 35.46
N ASN A 32 5.77 -13.42 34.30
CA ASN A 32 6.35 -12.32 33.52
C ASN A 32 7.80 -12.52 33.05
N THR A 33 8.38 -13.73 33.14
CA THR A 33 9.68 -14.01 32.55
C THR A 33 9.57 -14.39 31.07
N GLN A 34 10.63 -14.12 30.29
CA GLN A 34 10.67 -14.37 28.85
C GLN A 34 11.84 -15.27 28.47
N ILE A 35 11.57 -16.28 27.66
CA ILE A 35 12.60 -17.04 26.95
C ILE A 35 12.61 -16.57 25.49
N ARG A 36 13.79 -16.32 24.96
CA ARG A 36 13.97 -15.82 23.59
C ARG A 36 15.06 -16.61 22.90
N GLU A 37 14.74 -17.15 21.73
CA GLU A 37 15.67 -17.97 20.95
C GLU A 37 15.69 -17.56 19.48
N ARG A 38 16.77 -17.93 18.78
CA ARG A 38 16.89 -17.75 17.34
C ARG A 38 16.90 -19.11 16.66
N LEU A 39 15.71 -19.56 16.31
CA LEU A 39 15.44 -20.87 15.72
C LEU A 39 15.42 -20.83 14.20
N ASP A 40 15.00 -19.71 13.63
CA ASP A 40 14.78 -19.55 12.20
C ASP A 40 15.99 -18.88 11.55
N ARG A 41 16.58 -19.51 10.54
CA ARG A 41 17.80 -19.04 9.86
C ARG A 41 17.73 -19.32 8.36
N ALA A 42 18.34 -18.47 7.56
CA ALA A 42 18.54 -18.71 6.13
C ALA A 42 19.99 -19.14 5.88
N LEU A 43 20.16 -20.23 5.14
CA LEU A 43 21.46 -20.77 4.72
C LEU A 43 21.54 -20.72 3.19
N ALA A 44 22.72 -20.43 2.66
CA ALA A 44 22.99 -20.40 1.23
C ALA A 44 24.32 -21.09 0.92
N SER A 45 24.39 -21.77 -0.23
CA SER A 45 25.66 -22.28 -0.75
C SER A 45 26.56 -21.12 -1.17
N THR A 46 27.86 -21.40 -1.33
CA THR A 46 28.83 -20.43 -1.83
C THR A 46 28.44 -19.84 -3.19
N ASP A 47 27.90 -20.67 -4.10
CA ASP A 47 27.49 -20.23 -5.44
C ASP A 47 26.26 -19.32 -5.39
N ARG A 48 25.35 -19.54 -4.42
CA ARG A 48 24.21 -18.64 -4.21
C ARG A 48 24.65 -17.34 -3.55
N HIS A 49 25.66 -17.40 -2.68
CA HIS A 49 26.21 -16.20 -2.05
C HIS A 49 26.94 -15.30 -3.06
N SER A 50 27.64 -15.88 -4.04
CA SER A 50 28.30 -15.11 -5.11
C SER A 50 27.30 -14.46 -6.07
N LEU A 51 26.17 -15.11 -6.36
CA LEU A 51 25.08 -14.54 -7.16
C LEU A 51 24.35 -13.40 -6.46
N PHE A 52 24.24 -13.44 -5.12
CA PHE A 52 23.51 -12.46 -4.32
C PHE A 52 24.37 -11.90 -3.18
N PRO A 53 25.46 -11.16 -3.48
CA PRO A 53 26.42 -10.72 -2.47
C PRO A 53 25.82 -9.69 -1.48
N THR A 54 24.70 -9.05 -1.86
CA THR A 54 23.99 -8.09 -1.01
C THR A 54 22.79 -8.69 -0.28
N ALA A 55 22.58 -10.02 -0.36
CA ALA A 55 21.43 -10.66 0.25
C ALA A 55 21.42 -10.45 1.77
N LYS A 56 20.27 -10.06 2.31
CA LYS A 56 20.05 -9.89 3.75
C LYS A 56 18.72 -10.48 4.15
N LEU A 57 18.74 -11.19 5.28
CA LEU A 57 17.54 -11.69 5.93
C LEU A 57 16.96 -10.61 6.85
N HIS A 58 15.68 -10.29 6.74
CA HIS A 58 15.04 -9.31 7.62
C HIS A 58 14.12 -10.02 8.60
N HIS A 59 14.34 -9.83 9.89
CA HIS A 59 13.44 -10.30 10.94
C HIS A 59 12.37 -9.24 11.15
N LYS A 60 11.10 -9.59 10.97
CA LYS A 60 9.96 -8.70 11.19
C LYS A 60 9.26 -9.08 12.48
N SER A 61 9.02 -8.10 13.34
CA SER A 61 8.27 -8.34 14.57
C SER A 61 6.84 -8.76 14.25
N SER A 62 6.38 -9.84 14.87
CA SER A 62 4.99 -10.26 14.84
C SER A 62 4.30 -9.88 16.14
N SER A 63 3.07 -9.39 16.05
CA SER A 63 2.17 -9.26 17.22
C SER A 63 1.20 -10.43 17.34
N ALA A 64 1.17 -11.33 16.36
CA ALA A 64 0.17 -12.39 16.24
C ALA A 64 0.76 -13.80 16.37
N SER A 65 2.07 -13.93 16.57
CA SER A 65 2.77 -15.20 16.76
C SER A 65 3.96 -14.97 17.68
N ASP A 66 4.31 -16.03 18.41
CA ASP A 66 5.57 -16.19 19.12
C ASP A 66 6.80 -16.26 18.20
N HIS A 67 6.61 -16.47 16.90
CA HIS A 67 7.65 -16.37 15.87
C HIS A 67 7.64 -15.01 15.14
N ASN A 68 8.84 -14.54 14.79
CA ASN A 68 9.07 -13.42 13.90
C ASN A 68 9.21 -13.89 12.45
N PRO A 69 8.39 -13.37 11.51
CA PRO A 69 8.56 -13.64 10.10
C PRO A 69 9.95 -13.27 9.58
N LEU A 70 10.50 -14.16 8.75
CA LEU A 70 11.75 -13.95 8.04
C LEU A 70 11.50 -13.53 6.59
N LEU A 71 12.09 -12.42 6.18
CA LEU A 71 12.00 -11.91 4.82
C LEU A 71 13.39 -11.85 4.19
N LEU A 72 13.68 -12.75 3.25
CA LEU A 72 14.94 -12.74 2.52
C LEU A 72 14.90 -11.72 1.36
N HIS A 73 15.75 -10.71 1.43
CA HIS A 73 15.99 -9.79 0.33
C HIS A 73 17.23 -10.24 -0.43
N LEU A 74 17.08 -10.68 -1.68
CA LEU A 74 18.19 -11.13 -2.52
C LEU A 74 18.94 -9.98 -3.20
N PHE A 75 18.28 -8.83 -3.36
CA PHE A 75 18.84 -7.63 -3.97
C PHE A 75 18.62 -6.44 -3.05
N SER A 76 19.60 -5.54 -2.96
CA SER A 76 19.33 -4.17 -2.51
C SER A 76 18.22 -3.61 -3.38
N LYS A 77 17.11 -3.16 -2.77
CA LYS A 77 16.06 -2.45 -3.51
C LYS A 77 16.75 -1.32 -4.26
N LYS A 78 16.89 -1.45 -5.59
CA LYS A 78 17.09 -0.26 -6.42
C LYS A 78 15.99 0.69 -5.96
N LYS A 79 16.34 1.91 -5.54
CA LYS A 79 15.35 2.96 -5.30
C LYS A 79 14.42 2.86 -6.49
N HIS A 80 13.15 2.49 -6.29
CA HIS A 80 12.22 2.43 -7.40
C HIS A 80 12.38 3.77 -8.11
N GLN A 81 12.86 3.74 -9.35
CA GLN A 81 12.85 4.94 -10.16
C GLN A 81 11.44 5.47 -10.02
N LYS A 82 11.29 6.75 -9.66
CA LYS A 82 9.98 7.38 -9.64
C LYS A 82 9.52 7.37 -11.09
N TYR A 83 8.87 6.28 -11.49
CA TYR A 83 8.26 6.18 -12.80
C TYR A 83 7.31 7.35 -12.90
N LYS A 84 7.36 8.06 -14.03
CA LYS A 84 6.43 9.13 -14.31
C LYS A 84 5.03 8.54 -14.12
N LYS A 85 4.29 9.07 -13.15
CA LYS A 85 2.98 8.52 -12.78
C LYS A 85 2.10 8.68 -14.01
N ILE A 86 1.77 7.56 -14.65
CA ILE A 86 0.88 7.57 -15.81
C ILE A 86 -0.50 7.96 -15.31
N PHE A 87 -1.15 8.88 -16.02
CA PHE A 87 -2.54 9.22 -15.77
C PHE A 87 -3.41 7.98 -15.78
N ARG A 88 -4.27 7.86 -14.76
CA ARG A 88 -5.32 6.85 -14.73
C ARG A 88 -6.57 7.50 -14.21
N PHE A 89 -7.65 7.29 -14.93
CA PHE A 89 -8.96 7.65 -14.43
C PHE A 89 -9.27 6.83 -13.17
N GLU A 90 -9.70 7.48 -12.09
CA GLU A 90 -10.12 6.78 -10.87
C GLU A 90 -11.64 6.85 -10.74
N SER A 91 -12.30 5.70 -10.64
CA SER A 91 -13.77 5.60 -10.62
C SER A 91 -14.40 6.25 -9.40
N MET A 92 -13.61 6.60 -8.38
CA MET A 92 -14.08 7.38 -7.24
C MET A 92 -14.57 8.78 -7.65
N TRP A 93 -14.05 9.34 -8.74
CA TRP A 93 -14.43 10.65 -9.25
C TRP A 93 -15.90 10.69 -9.70
N LEU A 94 -16.42 9.57 -10.20
CA LEU A 94 -17.83 9.45 -10.63
C LEU A 94 -18.83 9.59 -9.49
N LYS A 95 -18.38 9.56 -8.23
CA LYS A 95 -19.23 9.79 -7.06
C LYS A 95 -19.35 11.27 -6.69
N ASP A 96 -18.65 12.15 -7.40
CA ASP A 96 -18.71 13.60 -7.19
C ASP A 96 -19.32 14.24 -8.43
N GLU A 97 -20.48 14.87 -8.26
CA GLU A 97 -21.23 15.54 -9.34
C GLU A 97 -20.38 16.60 -10.06
N ARG A 98 -19.36 17.15 -9.39
CA ARG A 98 -18.43 18.12 -9.99
C ARG A 98 -17.53 17.48 -11.05
N CYS A 99 -17.34 16.16 -11.05
CA CYS A 99 -16.54 15.46 -12.05
C CYS A 99 -17.08 15.68 -13.47
N GLU A 100 -18.40 15.64 -13.65
CA GLU A 100 -19.02 15.85 -14.96
C GLU A 100 -18.70 17.25 -15.47
N LYS A 101 -18.88 18.27 -14.62
CA LYS A 101 -18.57 19.67 -14.95
C LYS A 101 -17.11 19.84 -15.38
N VAL A 102 -16.17 19.27 -14.61
CA VAL A 102 -14.73 19.31 -14.93
C VAL A 102 -14.44 18.68 -16.29
N VAL A 103 -15.07 17.55 -16.62
CA VAL A 103 -14.89 16.87 -17.90
C VAL A 103 -15.48 17.68 -19.04
N THR A 104 -16.71 18.19 -18.90
CA THR A 104 -17.39 18.99 -19.92
C THR A 104 -16.61 20.26 -20.24
N GLU A 105 -16.21 21.03 -19.22
CA GLU A 105 -15.42 22.24 -19.39
C GLU A 105 -14.04 21.95 -20.00
N ALA A 106 -13.41 20.82 -19.68
CA ALA A 106 -12.16 20.42 -20.30
C ALA A 106 -12.35 20.04 -21.78
N TRP A 107 -13.45 19.35 -22.08
CA TRP A 107 -13.77 18.87 -23.41
C TRP A 107 -14.07 20.02 -24.37
N GLU A 108 -14.88 20.99 -23.93
CA GLU A 108 -15.17 22.21 -24.69
C GLU A 108 -13.90 23.02 -24.95
N GLU A 109 -13.04 23.19 -23.94
CA GLU A 109 -11.74 23.86 -24.11
C GLU A 109 -10.87 23.16 -25.16
N GLY A 110 -10.82 21.83 -25.14
CA GLY A 110 -10.07 21.04 -26.11
C GLY A 110 -10.63 21.14 -27.53
N MET A 111 -11.96 21.25 -27.70
CA MET A 111 -12.59 21.49 -29.01
C MET A 111 -12.28 22.87 -29.56
N CYS A 112 -12.16 23.88 -28.69
CA CYS A 112 -11.79 25.24 -29.09
C CYS A 112 -10.31 25.37 -29.48
N MET A 113 -9.45 24.40 -29.13
CA MET A 113 -8.08 24.37 -29.60
C MET A 113 -8.06 24.04 -31.10
N ALA A 114 -7.59 24.97 -31.92
CA ALA A 114 -7.37 24.76 -33.35
C ALA A 114 -6.27 23.70 -33.57
N SER A 115 -6.66 22.43 -33.51
CA SER A 115 -5.80 21.26 -33.62
C SER A 115 -6.24 20.43 -34.82
N ASN A 116 -5.26 19.88 -35.55
CA ASN A 116 -5.52 18.90 -36.60
C ASN A 116 -6.11 17.58 -36.04
N PHE A 117 -6.06 17.40 -34.71
CA PHE A 117 -6.63 16.26 -34.00
C PHE A 117 -7.50 16.73 -32.83
N PRO A 118 -8.74 17.21 -33.07
CA PRO A 118 -9.60 17.78 -32.04
C PRO A 118 -9.87 16.81 -30.88
N ILE A 119 -10.08 15.53 -31.17
CA ILE A 119 -10.33 14.50 -30.14
C ILE A 119 -9.12 14.33 -29.22
N LEU A 120 -7.90 14.32 -29.76
CA LEU A 120 -6.68 14.21 -28.93
C LEU A 120 -6.49 15.44 -28.04
N ALA A 121 -6.80 16.63 -28.55
CA ALA A 121 -6.76 17.86 -27.76
C ALA A 121 -7.78 17.82 -26.60
N CYS A 122 -9.00 17.33 -26.85
CA CYS A 122 -10.00 17.11 -25.81
C CYS A 122 -9.53 16.12 -24.76
N MET A 123 -8.99 14.97 -25.17
CA MET A 123 -8.48 13.96 -24.23
C MET A 123 -7.35 14.50 -23.35
N GLU A 124 -6.41 15.26 -23.92
CA GLU A 124 -5.30 15.84 -23.18
C GLU A 124 -5.77 16.94 -22.23
N SER A 125 -6.73 17.77 -22.64
CA SER A 125 -7.37 18.77 -21.78
C SER A 125 -8.08 18.11 -20.60
N CYS A 126 -8.91 17.08 -20.85
CA CYS A 126 -9.58 16.32 -19.80
C CYS A 126 -8.58 15.69 -18.83
N ARG A 127 -7.52 15.07 -19.36
CA ARG A 127 -6.44 14.50 -18.55
C ARG A 127 -5.84 15.55 -17.62
N ASN A 128 -5.45 16.71 -18.15
CA ASN A 128 -4.78 17.76 -17.37
C ASN A 128 -5.72 18.36 -16.31
N LYS A 129 -6.97 18.70 -16.66
CA LYS A 129 -7.94 19.22 -15.70
C LYS A 129 -8.27 18.20 -14.61
N LEU A 130 -8.44 16.92 -14.95
CA LEU A 130 -8.69 15.87 -13.96
C LEU A 130 -7.47 15.62 -13.06
N GLU A 131 -6.24 15.69 -13.57
CA GLU A 131 -5.03 15.58 -12.74
C GLU A 131 -4.94 16.71 -11.71
N VAL A 132 -5.17 17.95 -12.13
CA VAL A 132 -5.17 19.13 -11.25
C VAL A 132 -6.30 19.05 -10.24
N TRP A 133 -7.52 18.75 -10.69
CA TRP A 133 -8.69 18.61 -9.83
C TRP A 133 -8.50 17.49 -8.81
N ASN A 134 -7.98 16.33 -9.23
CA ASN A 134 -7.69 15.23 -8.31
C ASN A 134 -6.61 15.62 -7.28
N ALA A 135 -5.57 16.36 -7.67
CA ALA A 135 -4.54 16.80 -6.74
C ALA A 135 -5.09 17.76 -5.68
N ASN A 136 -5.98 18.67 -6.07
CA ASN A 136 -6.55 19.69 -5.18
C ASN A 136 -7.66 19.14 -4.28
N GLU A 137 -8.60 18.36 -4.84
CA GLU A 137 -9.79 17.91 -4.09
C GLU A 137 -9.55 16.60 -3.34
N TYR A 138 -8.80 15.66 -3.93
CA TYR A 138 -8.66 14.29 -3.40
C TYR A 138 -7.28 14.06 -2.76
N GLY A 139 -6.23 14.51 -3.42
CA GLY A 139 -4.84 14.30 -3.01
C GLY A 139 -4.57 12.83 -2.69
N HIS A 140 -4.11 12.57 -1.47
CA HIS A 140 -3.89 11.21 -0.97
C HIS A 140 -5.09 10.74 -0.12
N VAL A 141 -6.01 10.01 -0.76
CA VAL A 141 -7.25 9.47 -0.16
C VAL A 141 -7.01 8.82 1.22
N GLY A 142 -6.06 7.87 1.31
CA GLY A 142 -5.76 7.21 2.58
C GLY A 142 -5.22 8.13 3.69
N LYS A 143 -4.61 9.26 3.33
CA LYS A 143 -4.10 10.25 4.30
C LYS A 143 -5.27 11.08 4.84
N LYS A 144 -6.24 11.42 3.97
CA LYS A 144 -7.47 12.10 4.36
C LYS A 144 -8.31 11.22 5.28
N ILE A 145 -8.46 9.93 4.97
CA ILE A 145 -9.13 8.94 5.84
C ILE A 145 -8.45 8.86 7.21
N ALA A 146 -7.12 8.68 7.26
CA ALA A 146 -6.38 8.62 8.52
C ALA A 146 -6.49 9.92 9.34
N CYS A 147 -6.56 11.08 8.69
CA CYS A 147 -6.77 12.36 9.34
C CYS A 147 -8.17 12.44 9.98
N LEU A 148 -9.21 12.02 9.25
CA LEU A 148 -10.59 12.00 9.74
C LEU A 148 -10.79 11.01 10.88
N GLN A 149 -10.14 9.84 10.82
CA GLN A 149 -10.13 8.87 11.93
C GLN A 149 -9.51 9.47 13.19
N LYS A 150 -8.34 10.11 13.08
CA LYS A 150 -7.71 10.80 14.22
C LYS A 150 -8.56 11.95 14.77
N ARG A 151 -9.22 12.71 13.89
CA ARG A 151 -10.15 13.77 14.32
C ARG A 151 -11.32 13.16 15.10
N LEU A 152 -11.86 12.05 14.63
CA LEU A 152 -12.96 11.34 15.29
C LEU A 152 -12.54 10.85 16.68
N GLU A 153 -11.40 10.16 16.78
CA GLU A 153 -10.82 9.72 18.07
C GLU A 153 -10.63 10.88 19.05
N GLY A 154 -10.10 12.01 18.55
CA GLY A 154 -9.90 13.21 19.36
C GLY A 154 -11.19 13.90 19.83
N LEU A 155 -12.28 13.80 19.06
CA LEU A 155 -13.59 14.32 19.45
C LEU A 155 -14.28 13.40 20.47
N GLU A 156 -14.11 12.07 20.36
CA GLU A 156 -14.68 11.09 21.28
C GLU A 156 -14.06 11.15 22.68
N MET A 157 -12.84 11.70 22.81
CA MET A 157 -12.17 11.94 24.08
C MET A 157 -12.57 13.24 24.79
N GLN A 158 -13.34 14.12 24.14
CA GLN A 158 -13.75 15.41 24.70
C GLN A 158 -15.03 15.27 25.54
N ALA A 159 -15.23 16.21 26.48
CA ALA A 159 -16.48 16.30 27.21
C ALA A 159 -17.66 16.55 26.26
N SER A 160 -18.77 15.84 26.49
CA SER A 160 -19.96 15.97 25.66
C SER A 160 -20.51 17.40 25.71
N SER A 161 -20.60 18.02 24.54
CA SER A 161 -21.24 19.32 24.33
C SER A 161 -22.01 19.31 23.01
N PRO A 162 -23.02 20.18 22.82
CA PRO A 162 -23.76 20.25 21.55
C PRO A 162 -22.84 20.46 20.33
N GLY A 163 -21.75 21.23 20.48
CA GLY A 163 -20.75 21.42 19.44
C GLY A 163 -19.98 20.14 19.11
N VAL A 164 -19.48 19.44 20.13
CA VAL A 164 -18.76 18.16 19.95
C VAL A 164 -19.66 17.10 19.31
N ILE A 165 -20.94 17.02 19.70
CA ILE A 165 -21.91 16.08 19.12
C ILE A 165 -22.14 16.36 17.63
N ARG A 166 -22.28 17.63 17.24
CA ARG A 166 -22.41 18.03 15.84
C ARG A 166 -21.15 17.66 15.06
N ASP A 167 -19.98 18.02 15.56
CA ASP A 167 -18.70 17.79 14.89
C ASP A 167 -18.41 16.27 14.75
N LEU A 168 -18.80 15.45 15.72
CA LEU A 168 -18.75 13.99 15.63
C LEU A 168 -19.62 13.47 14.48
N ARG A 169 -20.87 13.95 14.38
CA ARG A 169 -21.79 13.54 13.31
C ARG A 169 -21.24 13.92 11.93
N GLU A 170 -20.79 15.16 11.77
CA GLU A 170 -20.22 15.66 10.53
C GLU A 170 -18.95 14.87 10.13
N THR A 171 -18.04 14.64 11.09
CA THR A 171 -16.80 13.89 10.84
C THR A 171 -17.10 12.44 10.44
N ARG A 172 -18.11 11.78 11.05
CA ARG A 172 -18.54 10.42 10.68
C ARG A 172 -19.10 10.38 9.26
N VAL A 173 -19.95 11.33 8.89
CA VAL A 173 -20.50 11.44 7.52
C VAL A 173 -19.36 11.66 6.52
N GLU A 174 -18.45 12.60 6.79
CA GLU A 174 -17.31 12.86 5.91
C GLU A 174 -16.43 11.61 5.76
N LEU A 175 -16.09 10.94 6.88
CA LEU A 175 -15.29 9.71 6.87
C LEU A 175 -15.93 8.61 6.02
N ASN A 176 -17.23 8.37 6.16
CA ASN A 176 -17.94 7.39 5.36
C ASN A 176 -17.90 7.72 3.86
N CYS A 177 -18.09 8.99 3.49
CA CYS A 177 -17.94 9.44 2.10
C CYS A 177 -16.54 9.17 1.54
N TRP A 178 -15.48 9.36 2.33
CA TRP A 178 -14.10 9.07 1.91
C TRP A 178 -13.81 7.58 1.82
N LEU A 179 -14.33 6.77 2.74
CA LEU A 179 -14.22 5.31 2.67
C LEU A 179 -14.93 4.76 1.42
N ASP A 180 -16.09 5.31 1.06
CA ASP A 180 -16.81 4.93 -0.15
C ASP A 180 -16.07 5.31 -1.44
N LYS A 181 -15.32 6.42 -1.43
CA LYS A 181 -14.41 6.82 -2.53
C LYS A 181 -13.22 5.86 -2.63
N GLU A 182 -12.56 5.57 -1.51
CA GLU A 182 -11.46 4.61 -1.45
C GLU A 182 -11.87 3.22 -1.94
N HIS A 183 -13.05 2.76 -1.53
CA HIS A 183 -13.60 1.49 -1.97
C HIS A 183 -13.78 1.43 -3.49
N ALA A 184 -14.37 2.48 -4.10
CA ALA A 184 -14.52 2.57 -5.55
C ALA A 184 -13.16 2.51 -6.27
N MET A 185 -12.18 3.28 -5.79
CA MET A 185 -10.81 3.30 -6.30
C MET A 185 -10.16 1.90 -6.28
N TRP A 186 -10.22 1.20 -5.15
CA TRP A 186 -9.61 -0.13 -5.03
C TRP A 186 -10.35 -1.20 -5.84
N LYS A 187 -11.68 -1.12 -5.92
CA LYS A 187 -12.49 -2.02 -6.76
C LYS A 187 -12.09 -1.94 -8.23
N GLN A 188 -11.94 -0.71 -8.76
CA GLN A 188 -11.47 -0.49 -10.13
C GLN A 188 -10.05 -1.03 -10.34
N ARG A 189 -9.11 -0.70 -9.44
CA ARG A 189 -7.71 -1.13 -9.53
C ARG A 189 -7.54 -2.65 -9.44
N ALA A 190 -8.40 -3.33 -8.69
CA ALA A 190 -8.44 -4.79 -8.63
C ALA A 190 -9.04 -5.45 -9.89
N ARG A 191 -9.78 -4.70 -10.74
CA ARG A 191 -10.63 -5.17 -11.85
C ARG A 191 -11.64 -6.25 -11.42
N LEU A 192 -12.37 -5.99 -10.34
CA LEU A 192 -13.43 -6.88 -9.85
C LEU A 192 -14.82 -6.31 -10.19
N ASN A 193 -15.46 -6.85 -11.22
CA ASN A 193 -16.81 -6.46 -11.65
C ASN A 193 -17.93 -7.30 -10.99
N TRP A 194 -17.62 -8.41 -10.31
CA TRP A 194 -18.63 -9.44 -10.00
C TRP A 194 -18.73 -9.86 -8.52
N PHE A 195 -18.82 -8.92 -7.56
CA PHE A 195 -19.13 -9.32 -6.19
C PHE A 195 -20.09 -8.35 -5.48
N GLN A 196 -21.08 -8.94 -4.81
CA GLN A 196 -22.09 -8.27 -3.99
C GLN A 196 -21.48 -7.64 -2.72
N GLU A 197 -22.17 -6.61 -2.24
CA GLU A 197 -21.75 -5.49 -1.39
C GLU A 197 -21.42 -5.83 0.09
N GLY A 198 -21.00 -7.07 0.37
CA GLY A 198 -20.95 -7.60 1.74
C GLY A 198 -19.69 -7.31 2.57
N ASP A 199 -18.56 -6.95 1.96
CA ASP A 199 -17.30 -6.78 2.72
C ASP A 199 -16.47 -5.61 2.16
N ARG A 200 -16.71 -4.42 2.71
CA ARG A 200 -16.07 -3.17 2.29
C ARG A 200 -14.60 -3.16 2.71
N ASN A 201 -13.69 -3.00 1.74
CA ASN A 201 -12.27 -2.72 1.95
C ASN A 201 -11.45 -3.82 2.67
N THR A 202 -11.64 -5.08 2.28
CA THR A 202 -10.84 -6.19 2.81
C THR A 202 -9.36 -6.13 2.38
N ARG A 203 -8.48 -6.69 3.22
CA ARG A 203 -7.05 -6.94 2.93
C ARG A 203 -6.84 -7.63 1.57
N PHE A 204 -7.84 -8.38 1.11
CA PHE A 204 -7.86 -9.03 -0.19
C PHE A 204 -7.83 -8.03 -1.37
N PHE A 205 -8.60 -6.93 -1.34
CA PHE A 205 -8.60 -5.92 -2.42
C PHE A 205 -7.22 -5.26 -2.55
N HIS A 206 -6.63 -4.88 -1.42
CA HIS A 206 -5.28 -4.31 -1.38
C HIS A 206 -4.23 -5.30 -1.89
N ALA A 207 -4.29 -6.55 -1.44
CA ALA A 207 -3.35 -7.60 -1.87
C ALA A 207 -3.47 -7.86 -3.38
N ARG A 208 -4.69 -7.96 -3.92
CA ARG A 208 -4.94 -8.22 -5.33
C ARG A 208 -4.53 -7.05 -6.22
N ALA A 209 -4.87 -5.81 -5.84
CA ALA A 209 -4.45 -4.60 -6.56
C ALA A 209 -2.91 -4.45 -6.54
N SER A 210 -2.28 -4.74 -5.40
CA SER A 210 -0.81 -4.72 -5.25
C SER A 210 -0.12 -5.79 -6.10
N ALA A 211 -0.62 -7.03 -6.08
CA ALA A 211 -0.09 -8.12 -6.90
C ALA A 211 -0.20 -7.81 -8.41
N ARG A 212 -1.30 -7.17 -8.83
CA ARG A 212 -1.48 -6.71 -10.21
C ARG A 212 -0.51 -5.59 -10.57
N PHE A 213 -0.31 -4.62 -9.67
CA PHE A 213 0.66 -3.56 -9.87
C PHE A 213 2.07 -4.15 -10.06
N GLN A 214 2.46 -5.12 -9.24
CA GLN A 214 3.74 -5.82 -9.36
C GLN A 214 3.87 -6.59 -10.67
N LYS A 215 2.84 -7.33 -11.09
CA LYS A 215 2.86 -8.07 -12.37
C LYS A 215 2.99 -7.14 -13.60
N ASN A 216 2.40 -5.96 -13.54
CA ASN A 216 2.43 -4.99 -14.63
C ASN A 216 3.64 -4.05 -14.58
N LEU A 217 4.48 -4.18 -13.55
CA LEU A 217 5.74 -3.44 -13.47
C LEU A 217 6.75 -4.14 -14.39
N ILE A 218 6.89 -3.64 -15.61
CA ILE A 218 7.96 -4.06 -16.51
C ILE A 218 9.24 -3.43 -15.98
N GLU A 219 10.15 -4.24 -15.44
CA GLU A 219 11.51 -3.79 -15.15
C GLU A 219 12.19 -3.51 -16.49
N GLY A 220 12.38 -2.23 -16.81
CA GLY A 220 13.11 -1.83 -18.00
C GLY A 220 14.52 -2.41 -17.94
N GLY A 221 14.78 -3.41 -18.78
CA GLY A 221 16.11 -3.95 -19.01
C GLY A 221 16.90 -2.93 -19.83
N PHE A 222 17.78 -2.22 -19.14
CA PHE A 222 19.05 -1.76 -19.68
C PHE A 222 20.15 -2.28 -18.75
#